data_AF-A0A2M7TAS2-F1
#
_entry.id   AF-A0A2M7TAS2-F1
#
_cell.length_a   1.000
_cell.length_b   1.000
_cell.length_c   1.000
_cell.angle_alpha   90.00
_cell.angle_beta   90.00
_cell.angle_gamma   90.00
#
_symmetry.space_group_name_H-M   'P 1'
#
loop_
_entity.id
_entity.type
_entity.pdbx_description
1 polymer ?
#
loop_
_entity_poly.entity_id
_entity_poly.type
_entity_poly.pdbx_seq_one_letter_code
_entity_poly.pdbx_strand_id
1 'polypeptide(L)'
;MALKYKKIDLSSGFSLIEILIVVAILGILAAVIFLIIGPNNLVKARDTKQKGDLRGIADAAQKYNLQYGKYPDSFVDLENGAQSPLGKPPSSVVNILGNNYGFKKINENMRVWGYLEKEKAYYVWDSACPQFIITTSDPNGDTFDCTHEIADDETPVAPPPPPATYKISGYIDVQGRSDDKGVTVTFRQGSDTYFAVNSSWGHYEVNVPAGTYTVTADMNLYLSAQTFTNVTADSTLPNTVIRGGDANDDGKIDSIDQNLIGSNFGKKCGDSGFDLRADINKDCMVDILDLVLMGGNFGLTQPTTW
;
A
#
# COMPACT_ATOMS: atom_id res chain seq x y z
N MET A 1 58.61 39.49 -2.70
CA MET A 1 57.59 38.51 -3.13
C MET A 1 56.25 39.07 -2.68
N ALA A 2 55.44 39.63 -3.59
CA ALA A 2 54.18 40.29 -3.24
C ALA A 2 52.99 39.33 -3.48
N LEU A 3 52.18 39.11 -2.44
CA LEU A 3 50.99 38.25 -2.49
C LEU A 3 49.79 39.02 -3.05
N LYS A 4 49.22 38.54 -4.18
CA LYS A 4 47.96 39.03 -4.74
C LYS A 4 46.79 38.43 -3.96
N TYR A 5 45.95 39.26 -3.35
CA TYR A 5 44.67 38.82 -2.78
C TYR A 5 43.58 38.74 -3.87
N LYS A 6 42.93 37.59 -3.97
CA LYS A 6 41.78 37.33 -4.87
C LYS A 6 40.50 37.80 -4.15
N LYS A 7 39.79 38.78 -4.73
CA LYS A 7 38.45 39.19 -4.26
C LYS A 7 37.45 38.04 -4.50
N ILE A 8 36.65 37.73 -3.48
CA ILE A 8 35.48 36.84 -3.58
C ILE A 8 34.26 37.75 -3.77
N ASP A 9 33.61 37.68 -4.92
CA ASP A 9 32.30 38.33 -5.13
C ASP A 9 31.24 37.52 -4.39
N LEU A 10 30.60 38.13 -3.39
CA LEU A 10 29.44 37.59 -2.70
C LEU A 10 28.20 37.84 -3.57
N SER A 11 27.53 36.77 -3.98
CA SER A 11 26.33 36.78 -4.81
C SER A 11 25.13 37.44 -4.10
N SER A 12 24.30 38.08 -4.91
CA SER A 12 23.06 38.80 -4.63
C SER A 12 22.16 38.16 -3.55
N GLY A 13 21.82 38.94 -2.52
CA GLY A 13 20.74 38.63 -1.58
C GLY A 13 19.35 38.92 -2.13
N PHE A 14 18.34 38.24 -1.58
CA PHE A 14 16.93 38.42 -1.93
C PHE A 14 16.41 39.81 -1.58
N SER A 15 15.52 40.34 -2.42
CA SER A 15 14.84 41.61 -2.20
C SER A 15 13.79 41.50 -1.08
N LEU A 16 13.62 42.58 -0.33
CA LEU A 16 12.58 42.69 0.72
C LEU A 16 11.17 42.40 0.17
N ILE A 17 10.90 42.80 -1.07
CA ILE A 17 9.59 42.54 -1.70
C ILE A 17 9.40 41.07 -2.06
N GLU A 18 10.47 40.36 -2.40
CA GLU A 18 10.40 38.93 -2.75
C GLU A 18 10.06 38.11 -1.52
N ILE A 19 10.71 38.37 -0.39
CA ILE A 19 10.39 37.68 0.87
C ILE A 19 8.96 38.00 1.32
N LEU A 20 8.49 39.24 1.15
CA LEU A 20 7.14 39.63 1.54
C LEU A 20 6.05 38.91 0.73
N ILE A 21 6.24 38.75 -0.57
CA ILE A 21 5.30 38.01 -1.43
C ILE A 21 5.31 36.53 -1.06
N VAL A 22 6.49 35.94 -0.81
CA VAL A 22 6.61 34.52 -0.47
C VAL A 22 5.86 34.21 0.83
N VAL A 23 6.05 34.99 1.90
CA VAL A 23 5.34 34.73 3.16
C VAL A 23 3.83 34.96 3.04
N ALA A 24 3.39 35.90 2.19
CA ALA A 24 1.97 36.13 1.94
C ALA A 24 1.31 34.93 1.22
N ILE A 25 1.96 34.39 0.18
CA ILE A 25 1.46 33.21 -0.55
C ILE A 25 1.46 31.97 0.36
N LEU A 26 2.52 31.78 1.15
CA LEU A 26 2.60 30.67 2.11
C LEU A 26 1.48 30.73 3.16
N GLY A 27 1.12 31.92 3.63
CA GLY A 27 0.01 32.11 4.58
C GLY A 27 -1.36 31.72 4.01
N ILE A 28 -1.63 32.09 2.75
CA ILE A 28 -2.90 31.74 2.08
C ILE A 28 -2.96 30.22 1.83
N LEU A 29 -1.88 29.62 1.34
CA LEU A 29 -1.82 28.18 1.10
C LEU A 29 -2.01 27.37 2.39
N ALA A 30 -1.39 27.80 3.50
CA ALA A 30 -1.55 27.14 4.79
C ALA A 30 -3.01 27.14 5.30
N ALA A 31 -3.74 28.25 5.11
CA ALA A 31 -5.13 28.34 5.54
C ALA A 31 -6.06 27.40 4.75
N VAL A 32 -5.87 27.27 3.43
CA VAL A 32 -6.68 26.37 2.58
C VAL A 32 -6.42 24.91 2.92
N ILE A 33 -5.16 24.52 3.13
CA ILE A 33 -4.79 23.15 3.53
C ILE A 33 -5.46 22.78 4.86
N PHE A 34 -5.51 23.71 5.82
CA PHE A 34 -6.13 23.47 7.13
C PHE A 34 -7.64 23.21 7.06
N LEU A 35 -8.36 23.86 6.12
CA LEU A 35 -9.79 23.64 5.92
C LEU A 35 -10.09 22.25 5.32
N ILE A 36 -9.20 21.74 4.47
CA ILE A 36 -9.36 20.42 3.84
C ILE A 36 -9.04 19.31 4.83
N ILE A 37 -7.99 19.48 5.64
CA ILE A 37 -7.49 18.50 6.62
C ILE A 37 -7.98 18.86 8.04
N GLY A 38 -9.21 19.36 8.17
CA GLY A 38 -9.78 19.63 9.49
C GLY A 38 -9.86 18.34 10.33
N PRO A 39 -9.65 18.41 11.67
CA PRO A 39 -9.58 17.23 12.56
C PRO A 39 -10.83 16.33 12.48
N ASN A 40 -11.99 16.90 12.15
CA ASN A 40 -13.26 16.18 12.07
C ASN A 40 -13.34 15.19 10.88
N ASN A 41 -12.61 15.45 9.78
CA ASN A 41 -12.64 14.59 8.60
C ASN A 41 -11.84 13.30 8.83
N LEU A 42 -10.75 13.38 9.60
CA LEU A 42 -9.92 12.24 9.95
C LEU A 42 -10.65 11.28 10.91
N VAL A 43 -11.37 11.82 11.89
CA VAL A 43 -12.19 11.02 12.82
C VAL A 43 -13.28 10.27 12.05
N LYS A 44 -14.01 10.96 11.15
CA LYS A 44 -15.03 10.32 10.31
C LYS A 44 -14.47 9.19 9.45
N ALA A 45 -13.28 9.36 8.86
CA ALA A 45 -12.64 8.35 8.04
C ALA A 45 -12.26 7.10 8.88
N ARG A 46 -11.75 7.31 10.09
CA ARG A 46 -11.40 6.22 11.04
C ARG A 46 -12.64 5.46 11.49
N ASP A 47 -13.70 6.15 11.89
CA ASP A 47 -14.96 5.52 12.31
C ASP A 47 -15.63 4.76 11.15
N THR A 48 -15.56 5.28 9.92
CA THR A 48 -16.08 4.59 8.72
C THR A 48 -15.31 3.29 8.47
N LYS A 49 -13.98 3.34 8.55
CA LYS A 49 -13.14 2.14 8.45
C LYS A 49 -13.49 1.13 9.55
N GLN A 50 -13.66 1.59 10.78
CA GLN A 50 -13.96 0.74 11.93
C GLN A 50 -15.32 0.03 11.81
N LYS A 51 -16.36 0.73 11.33
CA LYS A 51 -17.67 0.13 11.01
C LYS A 51 -17.55 -0.93 9.90
N GLY A 52 -16.74 -0.66 8.88
CA GLY A 52 -16.46 -1.62 7.80
C GLY A 52 -15.72 -2.87 8.29
N ASP A 53 -14.70 -2.70 9.12
CA ASP A 53 -13.92 -3.81 9.69
C ASP A 53 -14.81 -4.73 10.55
N LEU A 54 -15.65 -4.14 11.42
CA LEU A 54 -16.57 -4.90 12.28
C LEU A 54 -17.63 -5.69 11.49
N ARG A 55 -18.12 -5.14 10.38
CA ARG A 55 -19.02 -5.88 9.45
C ARG A 55 -18.31 -7.08 8.83
N GLY A 56 -17.07 -6.90 8.35
CA GLY A 56 -16.28 -8.01 7.82
C GLY A 56 -16.04 -9.12 8.85
N ILE A 57 -15.79 -8.76 10.11
CA ILE A 57 -15.66 -9.70 11.22
C ILE A 57 -16.96 -10.46 11.48
N ALA A 58 -18.10 -9.76 11.56
CA ALA A 58 -19.40 -10.37 11.80
C ALA A 58 -19.76 -11.38 10.69
N ASP A 59 -19.55 -11.00 9.43
CA ASP A 59 -19.79 -11.86 8.27
C ASP A 59 -18.89 -13.12 8.30
N ALA A 60 -17.61 -12.96 8.63
CA ALA A 60 -16.68 -14.07 8.76
C ALA A 60 -17.11 -15.04 9.88
N ALA A 61 -17.56 -14.49 11.02
CA ALA A 61 -18.03 -15.28 12.14
C ALA A 61 -19.33 -16.03 11.86
N GLN A 62 -20.26 -15.40 11.13
CA GLN A 62 -21.47 -16.08 10.65
C GLN A 62 -21.11 -17.26 9.73
N LYS A 63 -20.19 -17.05 8.77
CA LYS A 63 -19.72 -18.14 7.88
C LYS A 63 -19.04 -19.27 8.66
N TYR A 64 -18.22 -18.92 9.65
CA TYR A 64 -17.58 -19.90 10.53
C TYR A 64 -18.62 -20.75 11.28
N ASN A 65 -19.67 -20.10 11.82
CA ASN A 65 -20.78 -20.80 12.48
C ASN A 65 -21.52 -21.74 11.51
N LEU A 66 -21.80 -21.30 10.28
CA LEU A 66 -22.44 -22.14 9.26
C LEU A 66 -21.60 -23.39 8.91
N GLN A 67 -20.27 -23.28 8.93
CA GLN A 67 -19.38 -24.38 8.58
C GLN A 67 -19.15 -25.36 9.74
N TYR A 68 -18.96 -24.85 10.95
CA TYR A 68 -18.54 -25.64 12.10
C TYR A 68 -19.64 -25.86 13.15
N GLY A 69 -20.83 -25.30 12.92
CA GLY A 69 -21.97 -25.37 13.84
C GLY A 69 -21.78 -24.59 15.14
N LYS A 70 -20.71 -23.80 15.27
CA LYS A 70 -20.38 -23.00 16.46
C LYS A 70 -19.66 -21.71 16.08
N TYR A 71 -19.90 -20.63 16.83
CA TYR A 71 -19.10 -19.40 16.69
C TYR A 71 -17.67 -19.61 17.22
N PRO A 72 -16.68 -18.85 16.70
CA PRO A 72 -15.29 -18.97 17.10
C PRO A 72 -15.09 -18.68 18.59
N ASP A 73 -14.05 -19.26 19.18
CA ASP A 73 -13.66 -19.02 20.59
C ASP A 73 -12.78 -17.76 20.70
N SER A 74 -12.16 -17.33 19.60
CA SER A 74 -11.34 -16.14 19.50
C SER A 74 -11.29 -15.57 18.07
N PHE A 75 -10.81 -14.33 17.91
CA PHE A 75 -10.51 -13.78 16.57
C PHE A 75 -9.50 -14.63 15.79
N VAL A 76 -8.61 -15.35 16.47
CA VAL A 76 -7.57 -16.18 15.86
C VAL A 76 -8.20 -17.39 15.14
N ASP A 77 -9.35 -17.87 15.59
CA ASP A 77 -10.07 -18.96 14.92
C ASP A 77 -10.68 -18.50 13.58
N LEU A 78 -10.98 -17.20 13.44
CA LEU A 78 -11.37 -16.60 12.17
C LEU A 78 -10.19 -16.45 11.20
N GLU A 79 -8.95 -16.46 11.70
CA GLU A 79 -7.73 -16.37 10.89
C GLU A 79 -7.23 -17.75 10.44
N ASN A 80 -7.32 -18.76 11.30
CA ASN A 80 -6.77 -20.11 11.06
C ASN A 80 -7.80 -21.15 10.59
N GLY A 81 -9.10 -20.84 10.68
CA GLY A 81 -10.19 -21.78 10.51
C GLY A 81 -10.67 -22.07 9.08
N ALA A 82 -9.95 -21.69 8.02
CA ALA A 82 -10.44 -21.97 6.68
C ALA A 82 -9.31 -22.32 5.69
N GLN A 83 -9.15 -23.61 5.38
CA GLN A 83 -8.48 -24.11 4.17
C GLN A 83 -9.29 -23.79 2.88
N SER A 84 -10.03 -22.69 2.88
CA SER A 84 -10.81 -22.12 1.78
C SER A 84 -10.99 -20.63 2.10
N PRO A 85 -10.95 -19.70 1.13
CA PRO A 85 -10.86 -18.27 1.39
C PRO A 85 -12.20 -17.72 1.90
N LEU A 86 -12.56 -18.04 3.14
CA LEU A 86 -13.59 -17.33 3.89
C LEU A 86 -12.94 -16.02 4.30
N GLY A 87 -13.26 -14.95 3.55
CA GLY A 87 -12.68 -13.61 3.66
C GLY A 87 -11.98 -13.34 4.98
N LYS A 88 -10.65 -13.29 4.92
CA LYS A 88 -9.79 -12.90 6.04
C LYS A 88 -10.42 -11.65 6.68
N PRO A 89 -10.57 -11.58 8.03
CA PRO A 89 -10.89 -10.30 8.64
C PRO A 89 -9.89 -9.25 8.10
N PRO A 90 -10.34 -8.03 7.79
CA PRO A 90 -9.48 -7.01 7.16
C PRO A 90 -8.11 -6.98 7.84
N SER A 91 -7.03 -6.82 7.07
CA SER A 91 -5.64 -6.84 7.58
C SER A 91 -5.41 -5.86 8.74
N SER A 92 -6.28 -4.86 8.91
CA SER A 92 -6.43 -3.98 10.07
C SER A 92 -6.62 -4.69 11.42
N VAL A 93 -7.14 -5.92 11.43
CA VAL A 93 -7.48 -6.71 12.62
C VAL A 93 -6.25 -7.44 13.17
N VAL A 94 -5.14 -7.50 12.41
CA VAL A 94 -3.85 -8.03 12.89
C VAL A 94 -3.12 -6.96 13.70
N ASN A 95 -3.76 -6.52 14.78
CA ASN A 95 -3.07 -5.98 15.94
C ASN A 95 -3.73 -6.63 17.14
N ILE A 96 -3.27 -7.84 17.44
CA ILE A 96 -3.62 -8.60 18.63
C ILE A 96 -3.36 -7.67 19.83
N LEU A 97 -4.45 -7.10 20.36
CA LEU A 97 -4.52 -6.17 21.50
C LEU A 97 -4.17 -4.67 21.25
N GLY A 98 -4.61 -4.11 20.13
CA GLY A 98 -4.69 -2.66 19.95
C GLY A 98 -6.10 -2.08 20.20
N ASN A 99 -6.59 -2.08 21.45
CA ASN A 99 -7.71 -1.32 22.08
C ASN A 99 -8.97 -0.83 21.31
N ASN A 100 -9.18 -1.12 20.02
CA ASN A 100 -10.26 -0.53 19.21
C ASN A 100 -11.45 -1.47 18.98
N TYR A 101 -11.23 -2.78 19.12
CA TYR A 101 -12.25 -3.81 18.92
C TYR A 101 -12.33 -4.74 20.12
N GLY A 102 -13.54 -5.06 20.56
CA GLY A 102 -13.80 -6.06 21.58
C GLY A 102 -14.52 -7.28 21.02
N PHE A 103 -14.32 -8.40 21.71
CA PHE A 103 -14.90 -9.71 21.39
C PHE A 103 -15.29 -10.41 22.68
N LYS A 104 -16.46 -11.05 22.67
CA LYS A 104 -16.90 -11.88 23.78
C LYS A 104 -17.74 -13.03 23.26
N LYS A 105 -17.37 -14.25 23.64
CA LYS A 105 -18.22 -15.42 23.48
C LYS A 105 -19.16 -15.54 24.68
N ILE A 106 -20.44 -15.74 24.42
CA ILE A 106 -21.50 -15.85 25.43
C ILE A 106 -22.28 -17.13 25.12
N ASN A 107 -21.93 -18.23 25.79
CA ASN A 107 -22.46 -19.57 25.49
C ASN A 107 -22.23 -19.94 24.00
N GLU A 108 -23.30 -20.12 23.25
CA GLU A 108 -23.28 -20.40 21.81
C GLU A 108 -23.27 -19.13 20.95
N ASN A 109 -23.43 -17.95 21.55
CA ASN A 109 -23.44 -16.66 20.86
C ASN A 109 -22.09 -15.97 20.93
N MET A 110 -21.92 -14.97 20.08
CA MET A 110 -20.73 -14.14 20.00
C MET A 110 -21.10 -12.68 19.81
N ARG A 111 -20.38 -11.80 20.50
CA ARG A 111 -20.49 -10.36 20.38
C ARG A 111 -19.15 -9.77 19.95
N VAL A 112 -19.21 -8.80 19.04
CA VAL A 112 -18.07 -7.97 18.64
C VAL A 112 -18.46 -6.51 18.69
N TRP A 113 -17.53 -5.64 19.07
CA TRP A 113 -17.80 -4.21 19.15
C TRP A 113 -16.56 -3.36 18.89
N GLY A 114 -16.76 -2.07 18.65
CA GLY A 114 -15.69 -1.08 18.64
C GLY A 114 -16.20 0.31 19.01
N TYR A 115 -15.34 1.13 19.62
CA TYR A 115 -15.71 2.49 20.03
C TYR A 115 -15.55 3.47 18.88
N LEU A 116 -16.61 4.23 18.56
CA LEU A 116 -16.62 5.28 17.55
C LEU A 116 -16.23 6.62 18.19
N GLU A 117 -15.17 7.23 17.67
CA GLU A 117 -14.61 8.45 18.25
C GLU A 117 -15.52 9.67 18.04
N LYS A 118 -16.27 9.73 16.93
CA LYS A 118 -17.21 10.82 16.61
C LYS A 118 -18.51 10.70 17.39
N GLU A 119 -19.17 9.55 17.37
CA GLU A 119 -20.46 9.32 18.04
C GLU A 119 -20.31 9.16 19.56
N LYS A 120 -19.08 8.98 20.07
CA LYS A 120 -18.77 8.71 21.48
C LYS A 120 -19.53 7.50 22.03
N ALA A 121 -19.74 6.50 21.18
CA ALA A 121 -20.55 5.32 21.44
C ALA A 121 -19.87 4.06 20.86
N TYR A 122 -20.33 2.90 21.29
CA TYR A 122 -19.91 1.62 20.76
C TYR A 122 -20.80 1.21 19.57
N TYR A 123 -20.16 0.72 18.51
CA TYR A 123 -20.80 0.01 17.42
C TYR A 123 -20.69 -1.49 17.68
N VAL A 124 -21.82 -2.17 17.85
CA VAL A 124 -21.89 -3.53 18.39
C VAL A 124 -22.66 -4.44 17.43
N TRP A 125 -22.18 -5.68 17.28
CA TRP A 125 -22.92 -6.78 16.68
C TRP A 125 -22.96 -7.95 17.64
N ASP A 126 -24.13 -8.56 17.81
CA ASP A 126 -24.35 -9.71 18.68
C ASP A 126 -25.07 -10.80 17.89
N SER A 127 -24.61 -12.05 17.92
CA SER A 127 -25.25 -13.13 17.18
C SER A 127 -26.64 -13.49 17.72
N ALA A 128 -26.98 -13.09 18.96
CA ALA A 128 -28.32 -13.24 19.51
C ALA A 128 -29.35 -12.33 18.83
N CYS A 129 -28.90 -11.16 18.34
CA CYS A 129 -29.70 -10.22 17.54
C CYS A 129 -28.81 -9.74 16.37
N PRO A 130 -28.81 -10.42 15.21
CA PRO A 130 -27.80 -10.23 14.15
C PRO A 130 -28.03 -8.92 13.36
N GLN A 131 -27.94 -7.81 14.06
CA GLN A 131 -28.07 -6.44 13.61
C GLN A 131 -26.95 -5.64 14.27
N PHE A 132 -26.50 -4.59 13.59
CA PHE A 132 -25.57 -3.66 14.21
C PHE A 132 -26.34 -2.60 14.97
N ILE A 133 -25.91 -2.31 16.20
CA ILE A 133 -26.48 -1.27 17.05
C ILE A 133 -25.40 -0.30 17.50
N ILE A 134 -25.81 0.95 17.76
CA ILE A 134 -24.96 1.96 18.40
C ILE A 134 -25.46 2.14 19.82
N THR A 135 -24.57 2.04 20.80
CA THR A 135 -24.93 2.13 22.23
C THR A 135 -23.82 2.77 23.04
N THR A 136 -24.19 3.53 24.06
CA THR A 136 -23.23 4.04 25.06
C THR A 136 -23.01 3.06 26.21
N SER A 137 -23.82 2.01 26.29
CA SER A 137 -23.67 0.93 27.27
C SER A 137 -22.40 0.12 26.97
N ASP A 138 -21.66 -0.27 28.00
CA ASP A 138 -20.45 -1.08 27.84
C ASP A 138 -20.80 -2.48 27.28
N PRO A 139 -20.40 -2.81 26.04
CA PRO A 139 -20.74 -4.09 25.42
C PRO A 139 -19.95 -5.26 26.00
N ASN A 140 -18.96 -5.02 26.86
CA ASN A 140 -18.21 -6.08 27.53
C ASN A 140 -18.98 -6.69 28.72
N GLY A 141 -20.06 -6.07 29.18
CA GLY A 141 -20.87 -6.55 30.31
C GLY A 141 -21.60 -7.87 30.03
N ASP A 142 -21.85 -8.66 31.08
CA ASP A 142 -22.67 -9.88 31.02
C ASP A 142 -24.17 -9.59 30.86
N THR A 143 -24.61 -8.37 31.19
CA THR A 143 -26.02 -7.95 31.18
C THR A 143 -26.42 -7.16 29.93
N PHE A 144 -25.51 -7.03 28.96
CA PHE A 144 -25.82 -6.32 27.72
C PHE A 144 -26.84 -7.10 26.91
N ASP A 145 -27.94 -6.44 26.57
CA ASP A 145 -29.07 -7.00 25.86
C ASP A 145 -29.34 -6.20 24.58
N CYS A 146 -29.05 -6.81 23.44
CA CYS A 146 -29.25 -6.23 22.11
C CYS A 146 -30.73 -6.05 21.72
N THR A 147 -31.68 -6.57 22.50
CA THR A 147 -33.12 -6.48 22.19
C THR A 147 -33.80 -5.22 22.72
N HIS A 148 -33.17 -4.51 23.67
CA HIS A 148 -33.71 -3.30 24.30
C HIS A 148 -32.93 -2.02 23.97
N GLU A 149 -31.75 -2.14 23.37
CA GLU A 149 -30.96 -1.01 22.86
C GLU A 149 -31.53 -0.60 21.49
N ILE A 150 -32.11 0.59 21.40
CA ILE A 150 -32.70 1.10 20.15
C ILE A 150 -31.56 1.20 19.12
N ALA A 151 -31.62 0.36 18.08
CA ALA A 151 -30.88 0.62 16.87
C ALA A 151 -31.28 2.02 16.38
N ASP A 152 -30.34 2.95 16.29
CA ASP A 152 -30.48 4.01 15.31
C ASP A 152 -30.87 3.30 14.01
N ASP A 153 -32.03 3.65 13.46
CA ASP A 153 -32.64 3.04 12.28
C ASP A 153 -31.77 3.30 11.04
N GLU A 154 -30.62 2.64 11.02
CA GLU A 154 -29.93 2.23 9.83
C GLU A 154 -30.46 0.81 9.62
N THR A 155 -31.64 0.69 8.98
CA THR A 155 -32.04 -0.55 8.30
C THR A 155 -30.76 -1.20 7.75
N PRO A 156 -30.50 -2.51 7.98
CA PRO A 156 -29.29 -3.13 7.47
C PRO A 156 -29.25 -2.90 5.97
N VAL A 157 -28.47 -1.90 5.53
CA VAL A 157 -28.18 -1.71 4.12
C VAL A 157 -27.45 -2.99 3.81
N ALA A 158 -28.07 -3.84 2.99
CA ALA A 158 -27.44 -5.06 2.51
C ALA A 158 -25.98 -4.69 2.19
N PRO A 159 -24.98 -5.44 2.70
CA PRO A 159 -23.58 -5.10 2.48
C PRO A 159 -23.44 -4.72 1.02
N PRO A 160 -22.90 -3.53 0.70
CA PRO A 160 -22.78 -3.13 -0.70
C PRO A 160 -22.16 -4.31 -1.44
N PRO A 161 -22.77 -4.76 -2.55
CA PRO A 161 -22.28 -5.94 -3.25
C PRO A 161 -20.77 -5.78 -3.44
N PRO A 162 -19.95 -6.83 -3.18
CA PRO A 162 -18.52 -6.76 -3.34
C PRO A 162 -18.21 -6.08 -4.67
N PRO A 163 -17.31 -5.08 -4.70
CA PRO A 163 -16.95 -4.43 -5.93
C PRO A 163 -16.59 -5.49 -6.97
N ALA A 164 -17.13 -5.36 -8.19
CA ALA A 164 -16.75 -6.24 -9.28
C ALA A 164 -15.22 -6.21 -9.43
N THR A 165 -14.60 -7.38 -9.41
CA THR A 165 -13.17 -7.53 -9.66
C THR A 165 -12.94 -7.85 -11.12
N TYR A 166 -11.91 -7.24 -11.69
CA TYR A 166 -11.50 -7.40 -13.06
C TYR A 166 -10.06 -7.86 -13.14
N LYS A 167 -9.79 -8.67 -14.16
CA LYS A 167 -8.48 -9.22 -14.42
C LYS A 167 -7.68 -8.27 -15.28
N ILE A 168 -6.57 -7.80 -14.74
CA ILE A 168 -5.64 -6.91 -15.43
C ILE A 168 -4.34 -7.66 -15.69
N SER A 169 -3.91 -7.68 -16.94
CA SER A 169 -2.68 -8.33 -17.37
C SER A 169 -1.77 -7.41 -18.15
N GLY A 170 -0.56 -7.87 -18.45
CA GLY A 170 0.38 -7.16 -19.30
C GLY A 170 1.73 -7.88 -19.36
N TYR A 171 2.68 -7.26 -20.05
CA TYR A 171 4.04 -7.73 -20.18
C TYR A 171 5.02 -6.63 -19.79
N ILE A 172 6.09 -7.03 -19.11
CA ILE A 172 7.22 -6.15 -18.76
C ILE A 172 8.48 -6.73 -19.38
N ASP A 173 9.22 -5.90 -20.09
CA ASP A 173 10.55 -6.19 -20.61
C ASP A 173 11.59 -5.65 -19.61
N VAL A 174 12.51 -6.50 -19.19
CA VAL A 174 13.56 -6.17 -18.23
C VAL A 174 14.86 -5.99 -19.01
N GLN A 175 15.22 -4.73 -19.24
CA GLN A 175 16.29 -4.38 -20.16
C GLN A 175 17.61 -5.13 -19.82
N GLY A 176 18.09 -5.91 -20.79
CA GLY A 176 19.37 -6.60 -20.69
C GLY A 176 19.31 -7.99 -20.07
N ARG A 177 18.17 -8.43 -19.54
CA ARG A 177 18.01 -9.81 -19.05
C ARG A 177 17.59 -10.77 -20.15
N SER A 178 17.93 -12.04 -19.95
CA SER A 178 17.46 -13.15 -20.80
C SER A 178 16.09 -13.68 -20.40
N ASP A 179 15.63 -13.36 -19.18
CA ASP A 179 14.31 -13.66 -18.66
C ASP A 179 13.80 -12.45 -17.87
N ASP A 180 12.58 -12.02 -18.17
CA ASP A 180 11.98 -10.79 -17.65
C ASP A 180 11.28 -10.97 -16.30
N LYS A 181 11.40 -12.13 -15.65
CA LYS A 181 10.68 -12.43 -14.39
C LYS A 181 11.16 -11.63 -13.17
N GLY A 182 10.30 -11.58 -12.16
CA GLY A 182 10.62 -11.08 -10.82
C GLY A 182 10.34 -9.60 -10.60
N VAL A 183 9.69 -8.93 -11.55
CA VAL A 183 9.21 -7.55 -11.42
C VAL A 183 7.93 -7.56 -10.60
N THR A 184 7.86 -6.70 -9.58
CA THR A 184 6.65 -6.52 -8.78
C THR A 184 5.81 -5.41 -9.40
N VAL A 185 4.58 -5.74 -9.81
CA VAL A 185 3.61 -4.80 -10.36
C VAL A 185 2.60 -4.46 -9.28
N THR A 186 2.62 -3.22 -8.82
CA THR A 186 1.79 -2.73 -7.72
C THR A 186 0.68 -1.83 -8.25
N PHE A 187 -0.57 -2.16 -7.93
CA PHE A 187 -1.76 -1.37 -8.20
C PHE A 187 -2.22 -0.70 -6.92
N ARG A 188 -2.14 0.64 -6.86
CA ARG A 188 -2.49 1.42 -5.68
C ARG A 188 -3.69 2.32 -5.93
N GLN A 189 -4.69 2.23 -5.05
CA GLN A 189 -5.87 3.10 -5.01
C GLN A 189 -6.06 3.60 -3.56
N GLY A 190 -5.63 4.84 -3.28
CA GLY A 190 -5.65 5.37 -1.91
C GLY A 190 -4.76 4.55 -0.97
N SER A 191 -5.37 3.91 0.04
CA SER A 191 -4.70 2.98 0.96
C SER A 191 -4.66 1.53 0.45
N ASP A 192 -5.50 1.18 -0.53
CA ASP A 192 -5.61 -0.19 -1.01
C ASP A 192 -4.48 -0.48 -2.00
N THR A 193 -3.87 -1.65 -1.85
CA THR A 193 -2.73 -2.09 -2.65
C THR A 193 -2.93 -3.54 -3.07
N TYR A 194 -2.82 -3.78 -4.36
CA TYR A 194 -2.81 -5.11 -4.97
C TYR A 194 -1.49 -5.28 -5.71
N PHE A 195 -0.98 -6.50 -5.80
CA PHE A 195 0.27 -6.74 -6.52
C PHE A 195 0.26 -8.08 -7.25
N ALA A 196 1.09 -8.14 -8.28
CA ALA A 196 1.48 -9.37 -8.96
C ALA A 196 2.99 -9.37 -9.15
N VAL A 197 3.59 -10.55 -9.26
CA VAL A 197 4.97 -10.70 -9.71
C VAL A 197 4.92 -11.36 -11.07
N ASN A 198 5.61 -10.77 -12.04
CA ASN A 198 5.59 -11.32 -13.39
C ASN A 198 6.35 -12.67 -13.46
N SER A 199 5.82 -13.57 -14.29
CA SER A 199 6.44 -14.85 -14.59
C SER A 199 7.56 -14.70 -15.61
N SER A 200 8.14 -15.84 -16.04
CA SER A 200 9.07 -15.82 -17.17
C SER A 200 8.45 -15.17 -18.41
N TRP A 201 9.30 -14.49 -19.19
CA TRP A 201 8.88 -13.66 -20.34
C TRP A 201 7.98 -12.47 -20.00
N GLY A 202 7.94 -12.07 -18.74
CA GLY A 202 7.45 -10.75 -18.38
C GLY A 202 5.95 -10.64 -18.13
N HIS A 203 5.20 -11.73 -18.31
CA HIS A 203 3.75 -11.72 -18.13
C HIS A 203 3.33 -11.57 -16.65
N TYR A 204 2.43 -10.66 -16.36
CA TYR A 204 1.77 -10.53 -15.05
C TYR A 204 0.25 -10.53 -15.20
N GLU A 205 -0.43 -10.93 -14.12
CA GLU A 205 -1.88 -10.88 -14.01
C GLU A 205 -2.30 -10.61 -12.57
N VAL A 206 -3.27 -9.73 -12.36
CA VAL A 206 -3.84 -9.40 -11.06
C VAL A 206 -5.36 -9.22 -11.16
N ASN A 207 -6.09 -9.63 -10.12
CA ASN A 207 -7.52 -9.32 -9.99
C ASN A 207 -7.69 -8.14 -9.04
N VAL A 208 -8.29 -7.05 -9.53
CA VAL A 208 -8.50 -5.82 -8.75
C VAL A 208 -9.95 -5.33 -8.89
N PRO A 209 -10.55 -4.72 -7.86
CA PRO A 209 -11.83 -4.04 -7.97
C PRO A 209 -11.88 -2.98 -9.07
N ALA A 210 -13.10 -2.66 -9.53
CA ALA A 210 -13.33 -1.46 -10.34
C ALA A 210 -12.76 -0.22 -9.65
N GLY A 211 -11.96 0.59 -10.36
CA GLY A 211 -11.32 1.75 -9.75
C GLY A 211 -10.21 2.35 -10.60
N THR A 212 -9.72 3.51 -10.16
CA THR A 212 -8.57 4.16 -10.78
C THR A 212 -7.33 3.87 -9.95
N TYR A 213 -6.31 3.30 -10.60
CA TYR A 213 -5.08 2.84 -9.97
C TYR A 213 -3.88 3.61 -10.49
N THR A 214 -2.95 3.90 -9.60
CA THR A 214 -1.54 4.11 -9.97
C THR A 214 -0.88 2.74 -10.05
N VAL A 215 -0.32 2.41 -11.21
CA VAL A 215 0.34 1.13 -11.45
C VAL A 215 1.84 1.37 -11.52
N THR A 216 2.61 0.67 -10.69
CA THR A 216 4.08 0.79 -10.65
C THR A 216 4.71 -0.58 -10.86
N ALA A 217 5.57 -0.71 -11.86
CA ALA A 217 6.45 -1.86 -12.05
C ALA A 217 7.81 -1.55 -11.41
N ASP A 218 8.24 -2.39 -10.49
CA ASP A 218 9.43 -2.16 -9.67
C ASP A 218 10.27 -3.44 -9.52
N MET A 219 11.59 -3.27 -9.56
CA MET A 219 12.56 -4.33 -9.36
C MET A 219 13.90 -3.73 -8.92
N ASN A 220 14.53 -4.35 -7.92
CA ASN A 220 15.89 -4.01 -7.49
C ASN A 220 16.88 -3.93 -8.66
N LEU A 221 17.71 -2.87 -8.66
CA LEU A 221 18.72 -2.51 -9.67
C LEU A 221 18.18 -1.82 -10.95
N TYR A 222 16.87 -1.58 -11.00
CA TYR A 222 16.17 -1.03 -12.15
C TYR A 222 15.30 0.15 -11.71
N LEU A 223 15.22 1.17 -12.55
CA LEU A 223 14.30 2.28 -12.32
C LEU A 223 12.86 1.80 -12.49
N SER A 224 12.01 2.07 -11.49
CA SER A 224 10.59 1.76 -11.58
C SER A 224 9.92 2.49 -12.76
N ALA A 225 8.85 1.91 -13.30
CA ALA A 225 8.01 2.51 -14.33
C ALA A 225 6.59 2.67 -13.80
N GLN A 226 5.92 3.79 -14.12
CA GLN A 226 4.60 4.12 -13.57
C GLN A 226 3.59 4.57 -14.63
N THR A 227 2.34 4.16 -14.46
CA THR A 227 1.18 4.63 -15.24
C THR A 227 -0.08 4.76 -14.38
N PHE A 228 -1.14 5.30 -14.97
CA PHE A 228 -2.48 5.34 -14.40
C PHE A 228 -3.41 4.52 -15.27
N THR A 229 -4.28 3.74 -14.64
CA THR A 229 -5.33 2.99 -15.36
C THR A 229 -6.65 3.09 -14.64
N ASN A 230 -7.73 3.19 -15.42
CA ASN A 230 -9.09 3.11 -14.91
C ASN A 230 -9.66 1.74 -15.25
N VAL A 231 -9.86 0.92 -14.23
CA VAL A 231 -10.34 -0.45 -14.34
C VAL A 231 -11.86 -0.46 -14.29
N THR A 232 -12.48 -0.79 -15.43
CA THR A 232 -13.93 -0.95 -15.57
C THR A 232 -14.33 -2.29 -16.20
N ALA A 233 -13.35 -3.05 -16.67
CA ALA A 233 -13.48 -4.35 -17.32
C ALA A 233 -12.11 -5.07 -17.28
N ASP A 234 -12.11 -6.37 -17.59
CA ASP A 234 -10.86 -7.09 -17.89
C ASP A 234 -10.11 -6.37 -19.00
N SER A 235 -8.81 -6.17 -18.82
CA SER A 235 -7.99 -5.47 -19.81
C SER A 235 -6.52 -5.85 -19.71
N THR A 236 -5.78 -5.54 -20.78
CA THR A 236 -4.34 -5.72 -20.84
C THR A 236 -3.70 -4.34 -20.99
N LEU A 237 -2.77 -3.99 -20.10
CA LEU A 237 -2.03 -2.74 -20.18
C LEU A 237 -1.00 -2.81 -21.32
N PRO A 238 -0.59 -1.67 -21.89
CA PRO A 238 0.53 -1.63 -22.83
C PRO A 238 1.78 -2.27 -22.25
N ASN A 239 2.64 -2.83 -23.08
CA ASN A 239 3.93 -3.33 -22.63
C ASN A 239 4.79 -2.17 -22.12
N THR A 240 5.56 -2.41 -21.08
CA THR A 240 6.54 -1.45 -20.54
C THR A 240 7.93 -2.06 -20.47
N VAL A 241 8.95 -1.20 -20.42
CA VAL A 241 10.35 -1.57 -20.22
C VAL A 241 10.83 -0.95 -18.92
N ILE A 242 11.35 -1.76 -17.99
CA ILE A 242 12.08 -1.24 -16.84
C ILE A 242 13.57 -1.14 -17.17
N ARG A 243 14.19 -0.02 -16.77
CA ARG A 243 15.54 0.36 -17.21
C ARG A 243 16.58 0.02 -16.14
N GLY A 244 17.52 -0.84 -16.49
CA GLY A 244 18.59 -1.25 -15.58
C GLY A 244 19.70 -0.20 -15.45
N GLY A 245 20.39 -0.21 -14.31
CA GLY A 245 21.57 0.62 -14.07
C GLY A 245 21.60 1.35 -12.73
N ASP A 246 20.54 1.25 -11.93
CA ASP A 246 20.43 1.84 -10.59
C ASP A 246 21.05 0.88 -9.58
N ALA A 247 22.38 0.73 -9.63
CA ALA A 247 23.10 -0.31 -8.91
C ALA A 247 23.00 -0.15 -7.39
N ASN A 248 22.83 1.08 -6.88
CA ASN A 248 22.67 1.35 -5.46
C ASN A 248 21.20 1.41 -4.98
N ASP A 249 20.25 1.29 -5.91
CA ASP A 249 18.79 1.30 -5.69
C ASP A 249 18.28 2.61 -5.05
N ASP A 250 18.90 3.75 -5.40
CA ASP A 250 18.55 5.07 -4.88
C ASP A 250 17.53 5.83 -5.74
N GLY A 251 17.11 5.22 -6.86
CA GLY A 251 16.13 5.76 -7.78
C GLY A 251 16.71 6.66 -8.86
N LYS A 252 18.03 6.71 -9.02
CA LYS A 252 18.72 7.49 -10.04
C LYS A 252 19.84 6.65 -10.65
N ILE A 253 20.15 6.94 -11.91
CA ILE A 253 21.32 6.34 -12.56
C ILE A 253 22.38 7.43 -12.71
N ASP A 254 23.43 7.35 -11.91
CA ASP A 254 24.50 8.34 -11.90
C ASP A 254 25.91 7.77 -11.69
N SER A 255 26.87 8.64 -11.38
CA SER A 255 28.27 8.27 -11.18
C SER A 255 28.51 7.31 -10.01
N ILE A 256 27.60 7.25 -9.04
CA ILE A 256 27.69 6.34 -7.89
C ILE A 256 27.47 4.90 -8.36
N ASP A 257 26.49 4.67 -9.23
CA ASP A 257 26.26 3.36 -9.85
C ASP A 257 27.46 2.92 -10.68
N GLN A 258 28.03 3.86 -11.45
CA GLN A 258 29.23 3.61 -12.23
C GLN A 258 30.40 3.14 -11.38
N ASN A 259 30.62 3.79 -10.23
CA ASN A 259 31.69 3.42 -9.32
C ASN A 259 31.44 2.03 -8.72
N LEU A 260 30.18 1.71 -8.41
CA LEU A 260 29.80 0.40 -7.88
C LEU A 260 30.07 -0.71 -8.90
N ILE A 261 29.55 -0.56 -10.12
CA ILE A 261 29.71 -1.54 -11.21
C ILE A 261 31.20 -1.65 -11.59
N GLY A 262 31.86 -0.52 -11.83
CA GLY A 262 33.25 -0.46 -12.25
C GLY A 262 34.25 -1.05 -11.24
N SER A 263 33.99 -0.90 -9.94
CA SER A 263 34.84 -1.50 -8.88
C SER A 263 34.75 -3.02 -8.80
N ASN A 264 33.74 -3.62 -9.43
CA ASN A 264 33.54 -5.07 -9.50
C ASN A 264 33.84 -5.66 -10.88
N PHE A 265 34.30 -4.84 -11.83
CA PHE A 265 34.55 -5.25 -13.21
C PHE A 265 35.47 -6.48 -13.30
N GLY A 266 35.05 -7.48 -14.07
CA GLY A 266 35.76 -8.74 -14.28
C GLY A 266 35.52 -9.80 -13.22
N LYS A 267 34.76 -9.53 -12.15
CA LYS A 267 34.36 -10.53 -11.16
C LYS A 267 33.16 -11.33 -11.64
N LYS A 268 33.05 -12.57 -11.16
CA LYS A 268 31.91 -13.45 -11.44
C LYS A 268 31.30 -14.02 -10.17
N CYS A 269 30.09 -14.57 -10.30
CA CYS A 269 29.42 -15.30 -9.22
C CYS A 269 30.36 -16.33 -8.56
N GLY A 270 30.52 -16.23 -7.25
CA GLY A 270 31.37 -17.10 -6.44
C GLY A 270 32.79 -16.60 -6.22
N ASP A 271 33.23 -15.55 -6.91
CA ASP A 271 34.50 -14.88 -6.61
C ASP A 271 34.43 -14.18 -5.25
N SER A 272 35.56 -14.15 -4.54
CA SER A 272 35.67 -13.41 -3.28
C SER A 272 35.46 -11.91 -3.52
N GLY A 273 34.49 -11.33 -2.79
CA GLY A 273 34.15 -9.91 -2.91
C GLY A 273 33.36 -9.55 -4.17
N PHE A 274 32.71 -10.51 -4.84
CA PHE A 274 31.69 -10.24 -5.85
C PHE A 274 30.48 -9.55 -5.19
N ASP A 275 30.08 -8.39 -5.73
CA ASP A 275 28.88 -7.66 -5.30
C ASP A 275 27.75 -7.85 -6.32
N LEU A 276 26.66 -8.48 -5.89
CA LEU A 276 25.49 -8.76 -6.73
C LEU A 276 24.82 -7.49 -7.29
N ARG A 277 25.08 -6.33 -6.70
CA ARG A 277 24.56 -5.05 -7.19
C ARG A 277 25.27 -4.56 -8.46
N ALA A 278 26.47 -5.05 -8.73
CA ALA A 278 27.24 -4.69 -9.91
C ALA A 278 26.84 -5.49 -11.17
N ASP A 279 26.17 -6.64 -10.98
CA ASP A 279 25.67 -7.53 -12.03
C ASP A 279 24.20 -7.20 -12.31
N ILE A 280 23.97 -6.22 -13.19
CA ILE A 280 22.66 -5.61 -13.45
C ILE A 280 21.79 -6.58 -14.26
N ASN A 281 22.38 -7.21 -15.29
CA ASN A 281 21.70 -8.16 -16.17
C ASN A 281 21.55 -9.56 -15.55
N LYS A 282 22.21 -9.82 -14.41
CA LYS A 282 22.18 -11.09 -13.66
C LYS A 282 22.66 -12.28 -14.48
N ASP A 283 23.67 -12.07 -15.32
CA ASP A 283 24.30 -13.15 -16.09
C ASP A 283 25.49 -13.81 -15.37
N CYS A 284 25.71 -13.43 -14.10
CA CYS A 284 26.79 -13.91 -13.23
C CYS A 284 28.20 -13.39 -13.58
N MET A 285 28.31 -12.38 -14.44
CA MET A 285 29.56 -11.72 -14.78
C MET A 285 29.38 -10.20 -14.66
N VAL A 286 30.30 -9.50 -14.01
CA VAL A 286 30.33 -8.02 -14.09
C VAL A 286 31.23 -7.64 -15.25
N ASP A 287 30.66 -7.19 -16.35
CA ASP A 287 31.42 -6.86 -17.55
C ASP A 287 30.99 -5.55 -18.24
N ILE A 288 31.31 -5.41 -19.52
CA ILE A 288 30.96 -4.21 -20.28
C ILE A 288 29.45 -4.07 -20.50
N LEU A 289 28.69 -5.17 -20.48
CA LEU A 289 27.25 -5.16 -20.68
C LEU A 289 26.52 -4.48 -19.51
N ASP A 290 26.97 -4.66 -18.27
CA ASP A 290 26.43 -3.93 -17.10
C ASP A 290 26.68 -2.43 -17.21
N LEU A 291 27.90 -2.06 -17.59
CA LEU A 291 28.28 -0.67 -17.81
C LEU A 291 27.51 -0.04 -18.99
N VAL A 292 27.21 -0.81 -20.04
CA VAL A 292 26.40 -0.35 -21.18
C VAL A 292 24.94 -0.14 -20.77
N LEU A 293 24.36 -1.02 -19.94
CA LEU A 293 23.01 -0.84 -19.41
C LEU A 293 22.90 0.43 -18.59
N MET A 294 23.81 0.60 -17.63
CA MET A 294 23.88 1.81 -16.82
C MET A 294 24.12 3.05 -17.70
N GLY A 295 25.16 3.03 -18.54
CA GLY A 295 25.56 4.17 -19.36
C GLY A 295 24.49 4.59 -20.38
N GLY A 296 23.74 3.63 -20.93
CA GLY A 296 22.62 3.90 -21.85
C GLY A 296 21.42 4.59 -21.18
N ASN A 297 21.34 4.53 -19.85
CA ASN A 297 20.27 5.10 -19.04
C ASN A 297 20.77 6.21 -18.09
N PHE A 298 22.01 6.69 -18.25
CA PHE A 298 22.62 7.67 -17.35
C PHE A 298 21.80 8.96 -17.25
N GLY A 299 21.60 9.44 -16.03
CA GLY A 299 20.83 10.64 -15.70
C GLY A 299 19.31 10.43 -15.63
N LEU A 300 18.81 9.21 -15.89
CA LEU A 300 17.41 8.88 -15.66
C LEU A 300 17.13 8.71 -14.17
N THR A 301 15.88 8.98 -13.80
CA THR A 301 15.39 8.86 -12.42
C THR A 301 14.02 8.20 -12.41
N GLN A 302 13.70 7.50 -11.32
CA GLN A 302 12.40 6.87 -11.16
C GLN A 302 11.31 7.84 -10.62
N PRO A 303 10.02 7.61 -10.91
CA PRO A 303 9.53 6.62 -11.86
C PRO A 303 9.74 7.09 -13.31
N THR A 304 10.08 6.14 -14.18
CA THR A 304 10.04 6.31 -15.63
C THR A 304 8.61 6.15 -16.15
N THR A 305 8.36 6.58 -17.38
CA THR A 305 7.07 6.39 -18.03
C THR A 305 6.90 4.91 -18.40
N TRP A 306 5.71 4.37 -18.12
CA TRP A 306 5.30 3.03 -18.55
C TRP A 306 5.32 2.88 -20.07
#